data_AF-A0ABD2WQY1-F1
#
_entry.id   AF-A0ABD2WQY1-F1
#
_cell.length_a   1.000
_cell.length_b   1.000
_cell.length_c   1.000
_cell.angle_alpha   90.00
_cell.angle_beta   90.00
_cell.angle_gamma   90.00
#
_symmetry.space_group_name_H-M   'P 1'
#
loop_
_entity.id
_entity.type
_entity.pdbx_description
1 polymer ?
#
loop_
_entity_poly.entity_id
_entity_poly.type
_entity_poly.pdbx_seq_one_letter_code
_entity_poly.pdbx_strand_id
1 'polypeptide(L)'
;MNLYENRYFLDENDRSKILDGSKLQDIHVDKILFMINKLTNNEFRSTLLAQNLDRIEMVPRNKTHIQIIHSCNDNCKKCIGGHWVCLYFNTKEFFVYDSYRSLDEEEKNKKKELNKAQKLFVKKLFPYIDEYPPVRYPRVQKQKNDNDCGVFAIAFATSLVFQ
;
A
#
# COMPACT_ATOMS: atom_id res chain seq x y z
N MET A 1 9.25 -20.50 -19.95
CA MET A 1 9.27 -19.05 -19.68
C MET A 1 8.08 -18.75 -18.77
N ASN A 2 8.31 -18.26 -17.55
CA ASN A 2 7.31 -18.26 -16.48
C ASN A 2 6.35 -17.07 -16.66
N LEU A 3 5.02 -17.32 -16.63
CA LEU A 3 3.96 -16.30 -16.84
C LEU A 3 3.98 -15.14 -15.81
N TYR A 4 4.80 -15.25 -14.77
CA TYR A 4 5.03 -14.21 -13.77
C TYR A 4 6.12 -13.22 -14.15
N GLU A 5 7.12 -13.58 -14.96
CA GLU A 5 8.21 -12.67 -15.35
C GLU A 5 7.75 -11.66 -16.41
N ASN A 6 6.83 -12.04 -17.31
CA ASN A 6 6.28 -11.15 -18.33
C ASN A 6 5.36 -10.05 -17.77
N ARG A 7 4.87 -10.15 -16.53
CA ARG A 7 3.98 -9.11 -15.93
C ARG A 7 4.71 -7.87 -15.44
N TYR A 8 6.04 -7.88 -15.50
CA TYR A 8 6.87 -6.79 -15.01
C TYR A 8 7.58 -6.04 -16.15
N PHE A 9 7.14 -6.21 -17.40
CA PHE A 9 7.62 -5.36 -18.49
C PHE A 9 6.71 -4.14 -18.60
N LEU A 10 7.26 -2.94 -18.39
CA LEU A 10 6.56 -1.69 -18.65
C LEU A 10 6.71 -1.38 -20.14
N ASP A 11 5.58 -1.29 -20.84
CA ASP A 11 5.55 -0.87 -22.24
C ASP A 11 5.79 0.65 -22.38
N GLU A 12 5.74 1.16 -23.62
CA GLU A 12 5.95 2.58 -23.88
C GLU A 12 4.87 3.48 -23.25
N ASN A 13 3.63 3.00 -23.18
CA ASN A 13 2.51 3.74 -22.60
C ASN A 13 2.65 3.85 -21.08
N ASP A 14 3.04 2.76 -20.41
CA ASP A 14 3.34 2.77 -18.97
C ASP A 14 4.51 3.69 -18.64
N ARG A 15 5.56 3.69 -19.48
CA ARG A 15 6.70 4.62 -19.32
C ARG A 15 6.29 6.06 -19.52
N SER A 16 5.45 6.35 -20.52
CA SER A 16 4.93 7.70 -20.75
C SER A 16 4.20 8.24 -19.53
N LYS A 17 3.34 7.43 -18.90
CA LYS A 17 2.62 7.82 -17.67
C LYS A 17 3.55 8.19 -16.52
N ILE A 18 4.68 7.52 -16.40
CA ILE A 18 5.70 7.87 -15.38
C ILE A 18 6.31 9.23 -15.70
N LEU A 19 6.65 9.47 -16.98
CA LEU A 19 7.36 10.67 -17.41
C LEU A 19 6.46 11.92 -17.43
N ASP A 20 5.17 11.78 -17.71
CA ASP A 20 4.20 12.89 -17.78
C ASP A 20 3.53 13.21 -16.43
N GLY A 21 3.85 12.47 -15.37
CA GLY A 21 3.26 12.68 -14.04
C GLY A 21 1.82 12.22 -13.91
N SER A 22 1.37 11.31 -14.80
CA SER A 22 0.08 10.65 -14.68
C SER A 22 0.01 9.75 -13.45
N LYS A 23 -1.21 9.48 -13.02
CA LYS A 23 -1.47 8.61 -11.88
C LYS A 23 -0.97 7.19 -12.14
N LEU A 24 -0.11 6.70 -11.25
CA LEU A 24 0.41 5.35 -11.33
C LEU A 24 -0.68 4.29 -11.14
N GLN A 25 -0.63 3.26 -11.97
CA GLN A 25 -1.46 2.05 -11.89
C GLN A 25 -0.71 0.92 -11.17
N ASP A 26 -1.43 -0.16 -10.87
CA ASP A 26 -0.95 -1.37 -10.19
C ASP A 26 0.33 -1.93 -10.83
N ILE A 27 0.42 -2.00 -12.17
CA ILE A 27 1.63 -2.52 -12.85
C ILE A 27 2.89 -1.70 -12.54
N HIS A 28 2.77 -0.38 -12.40
CA HIS A 28 3.89 0.50 -12.10
C HIS A 28 4.38 0.28 -10.66
N VAL A 29 3.43 0.19 -9.72
CA VAL A 29 3.71 -0.05 -8.29
C VAL A 29 4.32 -1.45 -8.11
N ASP A 30 3.68 -2.47 -8.69
CA ASP A 30 4.13 -3.87 -8.60
C ASP A 30 5.51 -4.06 -9.21
N LYS A 31 5.86 -3.35 -10.29
CA LYS A 31 7.21 -3.39 -10.86
C LYS A 31 8.26 -2.93 -9.86
N ILE A 32 8.00 -1.84 -9.14
CA ILE A 32 8.95 -1.33 -8.14
C ILE A 32 9.01 -2.24 -6.92
N LEU A 33 7.87 -2.71 -6.43
CA LEU A 33 7.81 -3.68 -5.33
C LEU A 33 8.58 -4.97 -5.67
N PHE A 34 8.46 -5.46 -6.91
CA PHE A 34 9.25 -6.59 -7.39
C PHE A 34 10.75 -6.31 -7.34
N MET A 35 11.20 -5.13 -7.78
CA MET A 35 12.62 -4.74 -7.68
C MET A 35 13.09 -4.70 -6.23
N ILE A 36 12.29 -4.14 -5.31
CA ILE A 36 12.64 -4.08 -3.88
C ILE A 36 12.69 -5.49 -3.27
N ASN A 37 11.75 -6.37 -3.60
CA ASN A 37 11.76 -7.79 -3.18
C ASN A 37 13.00 -8.54 -3.70
N LYS A 38 13.56 -8.16 -4.86
CA LYS A 38 14.79 -8.77 -5.38
C LYS A 38 16.05 -8.30 -4.66
N LEU A 39 16.00 -7.11 -4.08
CA LEU A 39 17.13 -6.48 -3.39
C LEU A 39 17.11 -6.71 -1.87
N THR A 40 15.99 -7.17 -1.32
CA THR A 40 15.78 -7.25 0.13
C THR A 40 15.02 -8.51 0.51
N ASN A 41 15.00 -8.85 1.81
CA ASN A 41 14.19 -9.97 2.33
C ASN A 41 12.73 -9.59 2.59
N ASN A 42 12.25 -8.47 2.04
CA ASN A 42 10.84 -8.11 2.12
C ASN A 42 10.02 -8.99 1.18
N GLU A 43 8.76 -9.19 1.56
CA GLU A 43 7.79 -9.99 0.82
C GLU A 43 6.58 -9.14 0.48
N PHE A 44 6.80 -8.06 -0.29
CA PHE A 44 5.70 -7.28 -0.83
C PHE A 44 4.79 -8.18 -1.68
N ARG A 45 3.49 -8.10 -1.44
CA ARG A 45 2.48 -8.77 -2.28
C ARG A 45 2.12 -7.87 -3.45
N SER A 46 1.73 -8.47 -4.57
CA SER A 46 1.15 -7.73 -5.70
C SER A 46 -0.06 -6.93 -5.22
N THR A 47 -0.13 -5.66 -5.63
CA THR A 47 -1.23 -4.75 -5.32
C THR A 47 -2.56 -5.23 -5.91
N LEU A 48 -2.53 -5.95 -7.03
CA LEU A 48 -3.71 -6.62 -7.60
C LEU A 48 -4.13 -7.85 -6.77
N LEU A 49 -3.17 -8.66 -6.31
CA LEU A 49 -3.48 -9.79 -5.42
C LEU A 49 -4.02 -9.32 -4.07
N ALA A 50 -3.57 -8.17 -3.57
CA ALA A 50 -4.10 -7.56 -2.35
C ALA A 50 -5.60 -7.23 -2.44
N GLN A 51 -6.16 -7.13 -3.66
CA GLN A 51 -7.60 -6.97 -3.89
C GLN A 51 -8.36 -8.31 -3.92
N ASN A 52 -7.67 -9.44 -4.08
CA ASN A 52 -8.26 -10.78 -4.07
C ASN A 52 -8.07 -11.44 -2.70
N LEU A 53 -9.04 -11.23 -1.80
CA LEU A 53 -8.98 -11.66 -0.40
C LEU A 53 -8.78 -13.17 -0.20
N ASP A 54 -9.12 -14.00 -1.18
CA ASP A 54 -9.00 -15.46 -1.08
C ASP A 54 -7.60 -15.98 -1.46
N ARG A 55 -6.75 -15.11 -2.03
CA ARG A 55 -5.38 -15.43 -2.41
C ARG A 55 -4.33 -14.75 -1.54
N ILE A 56 -4.76 -14.12 -0.45
CA ILE A 56 -3.86 -13.50 0.52
C ILE A 56 -3.27 -14.61 1.39
N GLU A 57 -1.96 -14.78 1.27
CA GLU A 57 -1.18 -15.64 2.16
C GLU A 57 -0.91 -14.91 3.48
N MET A 58 -1.04 -15.63 4.60
CA MET A 58 -0.79 -15.06 5.92
C MET A 58 0.68 -14.69 6.11
N VAL A 59 0.93 -13.68 6.94
CA VAL A 59 2.26 -13.31 7.44
C VAL A 59 2.45 -13.93 8.83
N PRO A 60 3.62 -14.49 9.17
CA PRO A 60 3.87 -15.04 10.51
C PRO A 60 3.73 -14.02 11.63
N ARG A 61 3.27 -14.46 12.81
CA ARG A 61 2.96 -13.60 13.97
C ARG A 61 4.06 -12.63 14.38
N ASN A 62 5.31 -13.07 14.30
CA ASN A 62 6.48 -12.33 14.77
C ASN A 62 7.23 -11.62 13.65
N LYS A 63 6.58 -11.41 12.49
CA LYS A 63 7.18 -10.78 11.32
C LYS A 63 6.58 -9.39 11.09
N THR A 64 7.45 -8.40 10.94
CA THR A 64 7.04 -7.09 10.44
C THR A 64 6.65 -7.19 8.97
N HIS A 65 5.77 -6.33 8.50
CA HIS A 65 5.33 -6.38 7.11
C HIS A 65 5.05 -5.00 6.56
N ILE A 66 5.49 -4.76 5.32
CA ILE A 66 5.22 -3.53 4.58
C ILE A 66 4.41 -3.93 3.35
N GLN A 67 3.34 -3.19 3.07
CA GLN A 67 2.50 -3.42 1.90
C GLN A 67 1.98 -2.10 1.35
N ILE A 68 2.08 -1.90 0.04
CA ILE A 68 1.33 -0.84 -0.64
C ILE A 68 -0.04 -1.39 -1.00
N ILE A 69 -1.10 -0.64 -0.67
CA ILE A 69 -2.48 -1.03 -0.97
C ILE A 69 -3.22 0.12 -1.64
N HIS A 70 -4.14 -0.23 -2.54
CA HIS A 70 -5.05 0.72 -3.13
C HIS A 70 -6.24 0.93 -2.19
N SER A 71 -6.25 2.07 -1.51
CA SER A 71 -7.32 2.50 -0.62
C SER A 71 -8.45 3.12 -1.43
N CYS A 72 -9.65 2.54 -1.38
CA CYS A 72 -10.85 3.13 -1.96
C CYS A 72 -11.90 3.37 -0.88
N ASN A 73 -12.73 4.41 -1.06
CA ASN A 73 -13.87 4.63 -0.18
C ASN A 73 -14.94 3.55 -0.42
N ASP A 74 -15.52 3.05 0.66
CA ASP A 74 -16.43 1.88 0.70
C ASP A 74 -17.73 2.03 -0.11
N ASN A 75 -18.00 3.21 -0.71
CA ASN A 75 -19.23 3.51 -1.44
C ASN A 75 -19.14 3.40 -2.97
N CYS A 76 -18.01 3.00 -3.57
CA CYS A 76 -17.87 3.05 -5.03
C CYS A 76 -17.76 1.67 -5.69
N LYS A 77 -18.89 1.20 -6.29
CA LYS A 77 -18.93 0.03 -7.19
C LYS A 77 -18.07 0.18 -8.46
N LYS A 78 -17.58 1.39 -8.75
CA LYS A 78 -16.51 1.70 -9.69
C LYS A 78 -15.56 2.62 -8.94
N CYS A 79 -14.37 2.16 -8.55
CA CYS A 79 -13.40 2.95 -7.76
C CYS A 79 -12.83 4.15 -8.56
N ILE A 80 -13.66 5.13 -8.91
CA ILE A 80 -13.28 6.40 -9.51
C ILE A 80 -12.86 7.30 -8.33
N GLY A 81 -11.60 7.18 -7.90
CA GLY A 81 -11.07 7.98 -6.79
C GLY A 81 -10.31 7.22 -5.70
N GLY A 82 -9.83 6.00 -5.97
CA GLY A 82 -8.93 5.34 -5.03
C GLY A 82 -7.55 6.00 -4.94
N HIS A 83 -6.83 5.71 -3.87
CA HIS A 83 -5.57 6.33 -3.47
C HIS A 83 -4.56 5.26 -3.01
N TRP A 84 -3.30 5.40 -3.40
CA TRP A 84 -2.24 4.50 -2.94
C TRP A 84 -1.74 4.92 -1.56
N VAL A 85 -1.71 3.98 -0.61
CA VAL A 85 -1.12 4.17 0.73
C VAL A 85 -0.11 3.07 1.03
N CYS A 86 0.86 3.36 1.89
CA CYS A 86 1.79 2.37 2.41
C CYS A 86 1.38 1.96 3.83
N LEU A 87 1.07 0.67 4.00
CA LEU A 87 0.78 0.04 5.28
C LEU A 87 2.06 -0.58 5.84
N TYR A 88 2.36 -0.34 7.10
CA TYR A 88 3.42 -1.02 7.84
C TYR A 88 2.86 -1.62 9.13
N PHE A 89 3.20 -2.87 9.39
CA PHE A 89 2.90 -3.57 10.63
C PHE A 89 4.21 -3.92 11.33
N ASN A 90 4.37 -3.44 12.56
CA ASN A 90 5.59 -3.67 13.35
C ASN A 90 5.44 -4.80 14.38
N THR A 91 4.46 -5.69 14.22
CA THR A 91 4.00 -6.73 15.19
C THR A 91 3.12 -6.24 16.34
N LYS A 92 3.03 -4.93 16.58
CA LYS A 92 2.25 -4.35 17.70
C LYS A 92 1.20 -3.35 17.25
N GLU A 93 1.46 -2.61 16.18
CA GLU A 93 0.64 -1.51 15.70
C GLU A 93 0.67 -1.47 14.18
N PHE A 94 -0.39 -0.91 13.59
CA PHE A 94 -0.45 -0.57 12.18
C PHE A 94 -0.09 0.89 11.97
N PHE A 95 0.71 1.15 10.94
CA PHE A 95 1.06 2.49 10.49
C PHE A 95 0.57 2.65 9.06
N VAL A 96 -0.20 3.69 8.79
CA VAL A 96 -0.67 4.03 7.45
C VAL A 96 0.00 5.35 7.04
N TYR A 97 0.93 5.22 6.10
CA TYR A 97 1.62 6.35 5.48
C TYR A 97 0.80 6.78 4.25
N ASP A 98 0.15 7.93 4.38
CA ASP A 98 -0.83 8.46 3.44
C ASP A 98 -0.45 9.90 3.10
N SER A 99 -0.19 10.18 1.82
CA SER A 99 0.26 11.49 1.34
C SER A 99 -0.87 12.49 1.13
N TYR A 100 -2.14 12.09 1.17
CA TYR A 100 -3.27 13.03 1.17
C TYR A 100 -3.63 13.52 2.56
N ARG A 101 -3.49 12.65 3.56
CA ARG A 101 -3.98 12.94 4.90
C ARG A 101 -3.19 14.06 5.56
N SER A 102 -3.86 15.19 5.84
CA SER A 102 -3.32 16.21 6.72
C SER A 102 -3.69 15.86 8.17
N LEU A 103 -2.69 15.85 9.04
CA LEU A 103 -2.90 15.71 10.48
C LEU A 103 -3.33 17.06 11.05
N ASP A 104 -4.58 17.44 10.79
CA ASP A 104 -5.17 18.62 11.41
C ASP A 104 -5.38 18.33 12.90
N GLU A 105 -5.39 19.37 13.75
CA GLU A 105 -5.55 19.25 15.22
C GLU A 105 -6.78 18.41 15.62
N GLU A 106 -7.87 18.50 14.85
CA GLU A 106 -9.11 17.76 15.08
C GLU A 106 -8.99 16.27 14.72
N GLU A 107 -8.16 15.92 13.73
CA GLU A 107 -7.85 14.52 13.38
C GLU A 107 -6.92 13.83 14.39
N LYS A 108 -6.19 14.60 15.23
CA LYS A 108 -5.36 14.02 16.30
C LYS A 108 -6.19 13.30 17.36
N ASN A 109 -7.42 13.77 17.59
CA ASN A 109 -8.29 13.29 18.67
C ASN A 109 -9.29 12.22 18.23
N LYS A 110 -9.42 11.94 16.93
CA LYS A 110 -10.25 10.82 16.43
C LYS A 110 -9.47 9.51 16.51
N LYS A 111 -10.15 8.46 17.01
CA LYS A 111 -9.66 7.08 16.91
C LYS A 111 -9.49 6.76 15.42
N LYS A 112 -8.24 6.60 15.00
CA LYS A 112 -7.94 6.33 13.59
C LYS A 112 -8.21 4.85 13.34
N GLU A 113 -8.99 4.58 12.30
CA GLU A 113 -9.31 3.22 11.90
C GLU A 113 -8.90 3.00 10.45
N LEU A 114 -8.67 1.73 10.12
CA LEU A 114 -8.60 1.28 8.73
C LEU A 114 -10.02 1.32 8.12
N ASN A 115 -10.15 1.65 6.84
CA ASN A 115 -11.43 1.50 6.13
C ASN A 115 -11.80 0.01 5.97
N LYS A 116 -13.02 -0.30 5.52
CA LYS A 116 -13.50 -1.70 5.48
C LYS A 116 -12.62 -2.58 4.58
N ALA A 117 -12.21 -2.09 3.41
CA ALA A 117 -11.34 -2.84 2.50
C ALA A 117 -9.98 -3.15 3.15
N GLN A 118 -9.35 -2.15 3.79
CA GLN A 118 -8.10 -2.30 4.52
C GLN A 118 -8.23 -3.27 5.70
N LYS A 119 -9.32 -3.20 6.47
CA LYS A 119 -9.61 -4.15 7.56
C LYS A 119 -9.70 -5.57 7.03
N LEU A 120 -10.44 -5.80 5.94
CA LEU A 120 -10.55 -7.13 5.33
C LEU A 120 -9.20 -7.67 4.86
N PHE A 121 -8.40 -6.83 4.18
CA PHE A 121 -7.05 -7.18 3.77
C PHE A 121 -6.18 -7.58 4.97
N VAL A 122 -6.12 -6.73 6.00
CA VAL A 122 -5.35 -6.96 7.23
C VAL A 122 -5.81 -8.23 7.94
N LYS A 123 -7.11 -8.51 8.03
CA LYS A 123 -7.64 -9.72 8.66
C LYS A 123 -7.19 -11.00 7.95
N LYS A 124 -7.09 -10.97 6.62
CA LYS A 124 -6.59 -12.12 5.84
C LYS A 124 -5.08 -12.28 5.98
N LEU A 125 -4.35 -11.16 6.03
CA LEU A 125 -2.91 -11.14 6.16
C LEU A 125 -2.44 -11.58 7.56
N PHE A 126 -3.20 -11.22 8.60
CA PHE A 126 -2.90 -11.50 10.01
C PHE A 126 -4.10 -12.12 10.74
N PRO A 127 -4.48 -13.37 10.39
CA PRO A 127 -5.72 -13.99 10.87
C PRO A 127 -5.71 -14.31 12.38
N TYR A 128 -4.55 -14.24 13.02
CA TYR A 128 -4.34 -14.52 14.45
C TYR A 128 -4.54 -13.29 15.34
N ILE A 129 -4.87 -12.13 14.76
CA ILE A 129 -5.15 -10.90 15.48
C ILE A 129 -6.63 -10.90 15.84
N ASP A 130 -6.93 -11.21 17.10
CA ASP A 130 -8.31 -11.25 17.60
C ASP A 130 -8.88 -9.84 17.83
N GLU A 131 -8.05 -8.94 18.38
CA GLU A 131 -8.35 -7.52 18.56
C GLU A 131 -7.46 -6.68 17.65
N TYR A 132 -8.06 -5.79 16.84
CA TYR A 132 -7.30 -4.93 15.94
C TYR A 132 -6.35 -4.02 16.74
N PRO A 133 -5.03 -4.10 16.48
CA PRO A 133 -4.06 -3.25 17.13
C PRO A 133 -4.30 -1.79 16.78
N PRO A 134 -3.74 -0.86 17.58
CA PRO A 134 -3.81 0.56 17.29
C PRO A 134 -3.34 0.89 15.87
N VAL A 135 -4.07 1.79 15.21
CA VAL A 135 -3.70 2.32 13.89
C VAL A 135 -3.17 3.73 14.07
N ARG A 136 -1.94 3.96 13.61
CA ARG A 136 -1.28 5.26 13.60
C ARG A 136 -1.19 5.76 12.16
N TYR A 137 -1.36 7.07 12.00
CA TYR A 137 -1.10 7.76 10.75
C TYR A 137 0.03 8.75 11.02
N PRO A 138 1.29 8.39 10.69
CA PRO A 138 2.44 9.24 10.90
C PRO A 138 2.35 10.57 10.15
N ARG A 139 3.04 11.59 10.65
CA ARG A 139 3.22 12.84 9.92
C ARG A 139 4.21 12.61 8.79
N VAL A 140 3.76 12.72 7.55
CA VAL A 140 4.57 12.55 6.34
C VAL A 140 4.46 13.76 5.43
N GLN A 141 5.33 13.80 4.41
CA GLN A 141 5.24 14.76 3.32
C GLN A 141 3.91 14.58 2.57
N LYS A 142 3.21 15.68 2.35
CA LYS A 142 1.92 15.72 1.65
C LYS A 142 2.13 15.85 0.15
N GLN A 143 1.36 15.13 -0.66
CA GLN A 143 1.31 15.36 -2.10
C GLN A 143 0.62 16.70 -2.40
N LYS A 144 1.03 17.36 -3.49
CA LYS A 144 0.47 18.67 -3.91
C LYS A 144 -0.56 18.56 -5.03
N ASN A 145 -0.74 17.38 -5.61
CA ASN A 145 -1.66 17.09 -6.72
C ASN A 145 -2.38 15.77 -6.46
N ASP A 146 -3.23 15.32 -7.38
CA ASP A 146 -4.02 14.09 -7.22
C ASP A 146 -3.40 12.81 -7.80
N ASN A 147 -2.21 12.93 -8.40
CA ASN A 147 -1.60 11.86 -9.19
C ASN A 147 -0.45 11.17 -8.43
N ASP A 148 0.26 11.90 -7.58
CA ASP A 148 1.53 11.44 -7.01
C ASP A 148 1.40 10.38 -5.90
N CYS A 149 0.19 10.05 -5.49
CA CYS A 149 -0.03 9.08 -4.41
C CYS A 149 0.74 7.76 -4.56
N GLY A 150 0.82 7.22 -5.78
CA GLY A 150 1.59 6.01 -6.05
C GLY A 150 3.09 6.22 -5.79
N VAL A 151 3.62 7.36 -6.24
CA VAL A 151 5.03 7.75 -6.04
C VAL A 151 5.35 7.89 -4.56
N PHE A 152 4.49 8.57 -3.79
CA PHE A 152 4.67 8.72 -2.35
C PHE A 152 4.57 7.39 -1.62
N ALA A 153 3.59 6.53 -1.94
CA ALA A 153 3.48 5.22 -1.33
C ALA A 153 4.73 4.35 -1.58
N ILE A 154 5.27 4.40 -2.81
CA ILE A 154 6.54 3.75 -3.17
C ILE A 154 7.70 4.34 -2.35
N ALA A 155 7.80 5.67 -2.24
CA ALA A 155 8.85 6.33 -1.49
C ALA A 155 8.79 5.97 0.00
N PHE A 156 7.60 5.92 0.60
CA PHE A 156 7.41 5.48 1.99
C PHE A 156 7.83 4.03 2.18
N ALA A 157 7.37 3.12 1.32
CA ALA A 157 7.74 1.71 1.39
C ALA A 157 9.25 1.52 1.24
N THR A 158 9.87 2.18 0.27
CA THR A 158 11.32 2.13 0.04
C THR A 158 12.08 2.67 1.25
N SER A 159 11.63 3.79 1.83
CA SER A 159 12.26 4.38 3.01
C SER A 159 12.19 3.45 4.23
N LEU A 160 11.06 2.76 4.44
CA LEU A 160 10.91 1.79 5.53
C LEU A 160 11.80 0.55 5.35
N VAL A 161 12.07 0.18 4.10
CA VAL A 161 12.88 -0.99 3.77
C VAL A 161 14.38 -0.75 3.98
N PHE A 162 14.86 0.45 3.67
CA PHE A 162 16.29 0.80 3.69
C PHE A 162 16.68 1.74 4.85
N GLN A 163 15.89 1.74 5.92
CA GLN A 163 16.18 2.47 7.17
C GLN A 163 17.27 1.80 8.01
#